data_AF-A0A0F4XET8-F1
#
_entry.id   AF-A0A0F4XET8-F1
#
_cell.length_a   1.000
_cell.length_b   1.000
_cell.length_c   1.000
_cell.angle_alpha   90.00
_cell.angle_beta   90.00
_cell.angle_gamma   90.00
#
_symmetry.space_group_name_H-M   'P 1'
#
loop_
_entity.id
_entity.type
_entity.pdbx_description
1 polymer ?
#
loop_
_entity_poly.entity_id
_entity_poly.type
_entity_poly.pdbx_seq_one_letter_code
_entity_poly.pdbx_strand_id
1 'polypeptide(L)'
;MTKSSDMVVLRSLLFVFDIENTIDEAREEVIVSKDINADSELVELFDSLLKSDFLIFQSHEREWFIERISFYLGEGANFDEIFSRITTYFDDDVKDQRHFMRVLLSCLKRYQSEGAENS
;
A
#
# COMPACT_ATOMS: atom_id res chain seq x y z
N MET A 1 -12.85 16.46 5.23
CA MET A 1 -12.49 15.13 5.78
C MET A 1 -11.58 15.32 6.97
N THR A 2 -11.75 14.52 8.02
CA THR A 2 -10.86 14.53 9.20
C THR A 2 -9.76 13.48 9.02
N LYS A 3 -8.66 13.61 9.76
CA LYS A 3 -7.50 12.70 9.67
C LYS A 3 -7.89 11.21 9.72
N SER A 4 -8.82 10.86 10.60
CA SER A 4 -9.26 9.47 10.78
C SER A 4 -10.01 8.91 9.56
N SER A 5 -10.84 9.72 8.89
CA SER A 5 -11.53 9.27 7.66
C SER A 5 -10.55 8.96 6.53
N ASP A 6 -9.49 9.75 6.38
CA ASP A 6 -8.50 9.49 5.35
C ASP A 6 -7.69 8.23 5.64
N MET A 7 -7.33 7.98 6.90
CA MET A 7 -6.58 6.77 7.28
C MET A 7 -7.38 5.50 6.96
N VAL A 8 -8.71 5.53 7.12
CA VAL A 8 -9.58 4.41 6.73
C VAL A 8 -9.52 4.16 5.23
N VAL A 9 -9.56 5.23 4.41
CA VAL A 9 -9.48 5.09 2.95
C VAL A 9 -8.07 4.67 2.53
N LEU A 10 -7.00 5.23 3.10
CA LEU A 10 -5.63 4.79 2.82
C LEU A 10 -5.40 3.33 3.17
N ARG A 11 -6.01 2.83 4.26
CA ARG A 11 -5.95 1.42 4.64
C ARG A 11 -6.53 0.50 3.55
N SER A 12 -7.47 0.96 2.74
CA SER A 12 -8.04 0.12 1.68
C SER A 12 -7.01 -0.32 0.64
N LEU A 13 -5.92 0.44 0.44
CA LEU A 13 -4.80 0.02 -0.42
C LEU A 13 -4.05 -1.19 0.15
N LEU A 14 -3.98 -1.31 1.48
CA LEU A 14 -3.26 -2.40 2.12
C LEU A 14 -4.12 -3.65 2.29
N PHE A 15 -5.43 -3.55 2.03
CA PHE A 15 -6.36 -4.65 2.23
C PHE A 15 -5.99 -5.91 1.44
N VAL A 16 -5.27 -5.80 0.31
CA VAL A 16 -4.78 -6.97 -0.46
C VAL A 16 -3.87 -7.89 0.36
N PHE A 17 -3.20 -7.36 1.38
CA PHE A 17 -2.30 -8.09 2.28
C PHE A 17 -3.00 -8.62 3.55
N ASP A 18 -4.26 -8.23 3.77
CA ASP A 18 -5.01 -8.61 4.95
C ASP A 18 -5.46 -10.09 4.87
N ILE A 19 -5.44 -10.77 6.00
CA ILE A 19 -5.98 -12.13 6.16
C ILE A 19 -7.48 -12.21 5.87
N GLU A 20 -8.20 -11.10 6.07
CA GLU A 20 -9.64 -11.00 5.84
C GLU A 20 -10.02 -10.72 4.37
N ASN A 21 -9.05 -10.56 3.45
CA ASN A 21 -9.33 -10.21 2.06
C ASN A 21 -9.99 -11.34 1.26
N THR A 22 -9.21 -12.36 0.93
CA THR A 22 -9.64 -13.54 0.18
C THR A 22 -8.79 -14.74 0.59
N ILE A 23 -9.33 -15.96 0.47
CA ILE A 23 -8.58 -17.18 0.73
C ILE A 23 -7.95 -17.60 -0.60
N ASP A 24 -6.64 -17.42 -0.72
CA ASP A 24 -5.87 -17.74 -1.93
C ASP A 24 -4.43 -18.08 -1.52
N GLU A 25 -4.15 -19.38 -1.48
CA GLU A 25 -2.85 -19.93 -1.04
C GLU A 25 -1.69 -19.35 -1.85
N ALA A 26 -1.86 -19.10 -3.16
CA ALA A 26 -0.78 -18.56 -3.98
C ALA A 26 -0.47 -17.10 -3.60
N ARG A 27 -1.51 -16.30 -3.30
CA ARG A 27 -1.33 -14.93 -2.79
C ARG A 27 -0.63 -14.97 -1.43
N GLU A 28 -1.10 -15.83 -0.54
CA GLU A 28 -0.57 -15.98 0.82
C GLU A 28 0.90 -16.38 0.82
N GLU A 29 1.29 -17.37 0.00
CA GLU A 29 2.68 -17.78 -0.19
C GLU A 29 3.56 -16.63 -0.69
N VAL A 30 3.06 -15.82 -1.64
CA VAL A 30 3.79 -14.64 -2.12
C VAL A 30 4.02 -13.64 -0.99
N ILE A 31 3.01 -13.36 -0.17
CA ILE A 31 3.12 -12.39 0.94
C ILE A 31 4.13 -12.86 1.99
N VAL A 32 4.05 -14.14 2.41
CA VAL A 32 4.95 -14.73 3.42
C VAL A 32 6.40 -14.80 2.89
N SER A 33 6.60 -14.98 1.58
CA SER A 33 7.94 -15.14 1.00
C SER A 33 8.80 -13.87 0.93
N LYS A 34 8.26 -12.70 1.31
CA LYS A 34 8.91 -11.39 1.12
C LYS A 34 9.29 -10.73 2.43
N ASP A 35 10.52 -10.21 2.52
CA ASP A 35 10.91 -9.29 3.58
C ASP A 35 10.33 -7.90 3.33
N ILE A 36 9.24 -7.57 4.02
CA ILE A 36 8.57 -6.27 3.91
C ILE A 36 9.39 -5.09 4.47
N ASN A 37 10.51 -5.36 5.16
CA ASN A 37 11.44 -4.34 5.63
C ASN A 37 12.62 -4.13 4.65
N ALA A 38 12.70 -4.92 3.57
CA ALA A 38 13.67 -4.74 2.48
C ALA A 38 13.02 -4.06 1.27
N ASP A 39 13.50 -2.87 0.89
CA ASP A 39 12.89 -2.05 -0.16
C ASP A 39 12.63 -2.78 -1.48
N SER A 40 13.59 -3.59 -1.95
CA SER A 40 13.45 -4.33 -3.20
C SER A 40 12.31 -5.35 -3.14
N GLU A 41 12.22 -6.09 -2.04
CA GLU A 41 11.20 -7.13 -1.87
C GLU A 41 9.82 -6.52 -1.61
N LEU A 42 9.75 -5.41 -0.88
CA LEU A 42 8.52 -4.65 -0.69
C LEU A 42 8.00 -4.08 -2.01
N VAL A 43 8.88 -3.54 -2.86
CA VAL A 43 8.51 -3.08 -4.21
C VAL A 43 7.97 -4.23 -5.05
N GLU A 44 8.66 -5.39 -5.05
CA GLU A 44 8.21 -6.58 -5.78
C GLU A 44 6.83 -7.06 -5.30
N LEU A 45 6.59 -7.03 -3.98
CA LEU A 45 5.31 -7.39 -3.40
C LEU A 45 4.19 -6.45 -3.87
N PHE A 46 4.44 -5.13 -3.86
CA PHE A 46 3.49 -4.15 -4.38
C PHE A 46 3.26 -4.30 -5.88
N ASP A 47 4.30 -4.58 -6.67
CA ASP A 47 4.17 -4.79 -8.12
C ASP A 47 3.31 -6.01 -8.43
N SER A 48 3.49 -7.08 -7.65
CA SER A 48 2.80 -8.35 -7.83
C SER A 48 1.32 -8.28 -7.45
N LEU A 49 1.00 -7.69 -6.29
CA LEU A 49 -0.33 -7.80 -5.69
C LEU A 49 -1.14 -6.50 -5.71
N LEU A 50 -0.50 -5.33 -5.61
CA LEU A 50 -1.21 -4.06 -5.47
C LEU A 50 -1.42 -3.34 -6.81
N LYS A 51 -0.49 -3.50 -7.76
CA LYS A 51 -0.49 -2.72 -9.00
C LYS A 51 -1.77 -2.89 -9.82
N SER A 52 -2.24 -4.12 -10.00
CA SER A 52 -3.49 -4.39 -10.74
C SER A 52 -4.68 -3.67 -10.09
N ASP A 53 -4.81 -3.80 -8.78
CA ASP A 53 -5.93 -3.25 -8.02
C ASP A 53 -5.90 -1.71 -8.04
N PHE A 54 -4.71 -1.13 -7.92
CA PHE A 54 -4.53 0.31 -8.00
C PHE A 54 -4.93 0.87 -9.38
N LEU A 55 -4.64 0.14 -10.46
CA LEU A 55 -4.94 0.60 -11.83
C LEU A 55 -6.43 0.47 -12.20
N ILE A 56 -7.24 -0.25 -11.42
CA ILE A 56 -8.71 -0.31 -11.60
C ILE A 56 -9.38 1.01 -11.17
N PHE A 57 -8.79 1.73 -10.21
CA PHE A 57 -9.32 3.02 -9.76
C PHE A 57 -9.30 4.07 -10.86
N GLN A 58 -10.26 4.99 -10.79
CA GLN A 58 -10.31 6.16 -11.66
C GLN A 58 -9.11 7.08 -11.40
N SER A 59 -8.68 7.85 -12.41
CA SER A 59 -7.52 8.73 -12.29
C SER A 59 -7.58 9.68 -11.09
N HIS A 60 -8.74 10.28 -10.81
CA HIS A 60 -8.91 11.18 -9.66
C HIS A 60 -8.79 10.46 -8.30
N GLU A 61 -9.18 9.19 -8.22
CA GLU A 61 -9.03 8.37 -7.00
C GLU A 61 -7.55 8.01 -6.78
N ARG A 62 -6.85 7.63 -7.86
CA ARG A 62 -5.40 7.37 -7.84
C ARG A 62 -4.60 8.60 -7.41
N GLU A 63 -4.92 9.76 -7.97
CA GLU A 63 -4.34 11.05 -7.58
C GLU A 63 -4.60 11.35 -6.11
N TRP A 64 -5.83 11.13 -5.62
CA TRP A 64 -6.18 11.33 -4.22
C TRP A 64 -5.28 10.48 -3.29
N PHE A 65 -5.06 9.19 -3.59
CA PHE A 65 -4.18 8.34 -2.78
C PHE A 65 -2.75 8.90 -2.72
N ILE A 66 -2.19 9.25 -3.88
CA ILE A 66 -0.82 9.79 -4.00
C ILE A 66 -0.69 11.10 -3.21
N GLU A 67 -1.65 12.00 -3.34
CA GLU A 67 -1.66 13.29 -2.65
C GLU A 67 -1.79 13.14 -1.14
N ARG A 68 -2.71 12.30 -0.66
CA ARG A 68 -2.93 12.11 0.79
C ARG A 68 -1.74 11.43 1.45
N ILE A 69 -1.15 10.40 0.84
CA ILE A 69 0.06 9.76 1.39
C ILE A 69 1.21 10.78 1.41
N SER A 70 1.41 11.54 0.33
CA SER A 70 2.43 12.60 0.28
C SER A 70 2.24 13.65 1.38
N PHE A 71 1.00 14.11 1.57
CA PHE A 71 0.64 15.07 2.60
C PHE A 71 0.97 14.56 4.01
N TYR A 72 0.51 13.36 4.37
CA TYR A 72 0.74 12.81 5.71
C TYR A 72 2.20 12.46 5.98
N LEU A 73 2.94 12.03 4.95
CA LEU A 73 4.39 11.89 5.04
C LEU A 73 5.07 13.24 5.28
N GLY A 74 4.60 14.33 4.66
CA GLY A 74 5.09 15.68 4.88
C GLY A 74 4.85 16.19 6.29
N GLU A 75 3.66 15.93 6.84
CA GLU A 75 3.26 16.28 8.21
C GLU A 75 3.91 15.40 9.29
N GLY A 76 4.67 14.38 8.90
CA GLY A 76 5.34 13.49 9.83
C GLY A 76 4.43 12.49 10.53
N ALA A 77 3.32 12.09 9.90
CA ALA A 77 2.47 11.02 10.40
C ALA A 77 3.26 9.71 10.57
N ASN A 78 2.92 8.95 11.62
CA ASN A 78 3.48 7.64 11.94
C ASN A 78 2.71 6.46 11.31
N PHE A 79 1.44 6.69 10.94
CA PHE A 79 0.54 5.72 10.31
C PHE A 79 0.08 4.55 11.21
N ASP A 80 0.30 4.62 12.53
CA ASP A 80 -0.12 3.58 13.49
C ASP A 80 -1.60 3.18 13.36
N GLU A 81 -2.49 4.13 13.05
CA GLU A 81 -3.93 3.86 12.88
C GLU A 81 -4.22 2.91 11.70
N ILE A 82 -3.39 2.93 10.66
CA ILE A 82 -3.52 2.03 9.53
C ILE A 82 -3.07 0.62 9.93
N PHE A 83 -1.86 0.51 10.48
CA PHE A 83 -1.23 -0.78 10.75
C PHE A 83 -1.79 -1.50 11.97
N SER A 84 -2.34 -0.78 12.95
CA SER A 84 -3.05 -1.38 14.09
C SER A 84 -4.40 -1.99 13.74
N ARG A 85 -4.90 -1.75 12.51
CA ARG A 85 -6.22 -2.17 12.03
C ARG A 85 -6.14 -3.11 10.84
N ILE A 86 -4.98 -3.68 10.56
CA ILE A 86 -4.78 -4.68 9.52
C ILE A 86 -4.11 -5.88 10.16
N THR A 87 -4.57 -7.09 9.84
CA THR A 87 -3.88 -8.31 10.23
C THR A 87 -3.37 -8.94 8.95
N THR A 88 -2.05 -9.07 8.81
CA THR A 88 -1.42 -9.43 7.53
C THR A 88 -0.77 -10.80 7.57
N TYR A 89 -0.54 -11.37 6.39
CA TYR A 89 0.30 -12.56 6.21
C TYR A 89 1.81 -12.28 6.19
N PHE A 90 2.26 -11.06 6.53
CA PHE A 90 3.70 -10.75 6.61
C PHE A 90 4.41 -11.67 7.61
N ASP A 91 5.61 -12.13 7.26
CA ASP A 91 6.42 -13.02 8.11
C ASP A 91 7.10 -12.27 9.28
N ASP A 92 7.20 -10.93 9.19
CA ASP A 92 7.74 -10.06 10.23
C ASP A 92 6.89 -8.78 10.36
N ASP A 93 7.02 -8.10 11.50
CA ASP A 93 6.36 -6.83 11.76
C ASP A 93 6.94 -5.71 10.86
N VAL A 94 6.11 -4.72 10.55
CA VAL A 94 6.54 -3.50 9.87
C VAL A 94 7.34 -2.63 10.84
N LYS A 95 8.67 -2.63 10.72
CA LYS A 95 9.59 -1.95 11.67
C LYS A 95 9.56 -0.43 11.53
N ASP A 96 9.39 0.07 10.31
CA ASP A 96 9.24 1.51 10.03
C ASP A 96 8.05 1.73 9.08
N GLN A 97 6.88 1.96 9.69
CA GLN A 97 5.63 2.22 8.97
C GLN A 97 5.71 3.46 8.07
N ARG A 98 6.49 4.48 8.47
CA ARG A 98 6.65 5.68 7.65
C ARG A 98 7.47 5.37 6.41
N HIS A 99 8.53 4.58 6.55
CA HIS A 99 9.34 4.12 5.43
C HIS A 99 8.53 3.23 4.48
N PHE A 100 7.78 2.27 5.01
CA PHE A 100 6.84 1.45 4.23
C PHE A 100 5.92 2.33 3.37
N MET A 101 5.31 3.36 3.97
CA MET A 101 4.43 4.28 3.24
C MET A 101 5.17 5.15 2.20
N ARG A 102 6.47 5.44 2.39
CA ARG A 102 7.28 6.11 1.35
C ARG A 102 7.52 5.20 0.15
N VAL A 103 7.84 3.92 0.39
CA VAL A 103 8.02 2.92 -0.68
C VAL A 103 6.70 2.76 -1.44
N LEU A 104 5.58 2.61 -0.72
CA LEU A 104 4.25 2.57 -1.31
C LEU A 104 4.00 3.80 -2.21
N LEU A 105 4.23 5.01 -1.71
CA LEU A 105 4.05 6.24 -2.48
C LEU A 105 4.88 6.25 -3.77
N SER A 106 6.12 5.77 -3.70
CA SER A 106 7.01 5.67 -4.87
C SER A 106 6.41 4.73 -5.92
N CYS A 107 5.94 3.55 -5.51
CA CYS A 107 5.26 2.59 -6.37
C CYS A 107 3.99 3.17 -7.01
N LEU A 108 3.11 3.80 -6.22
CA LEU A 108 1.87 4.38 -6.76
C LEU A 108 2.14 5.46 -7.82
N LYS A 109 3.14 6.33 -7.60
CA LYS A 109 3.55 7.34 -8.58
C LYS A 109 4.08 6.70 -9.87
N ARG A 110 4.86 5.63 -9.74
CA ARG A 110 5.35 4.86 -10.88
C ARG A 110 4.18 4.22 -11.65
N TYR A 111 3.23 3.58 -10.97
CA TYR A 111 2.07 2.95 -11.60
C TYR A 111 1.20 3.97 -12.35
N GLN A 112 0.97 5.14 -11.76
CA GLN A 112 0.23 6.23 -12.41
C GLN A 112 0.91 6.67 -13.71
N SER A 113 2.25 6.76 -13.72
CA SER A 113 3.02 7.18 -14.89
C SER A 113 2.98 6.11 -15.99
N GLU A 114 3.18 4.84 -15.63
CA GLU A 114 3.13 3.70 -16.57
C GLU A 114 1.71 3.47 -17.14
N GLY A 115 0.67 3.70 -16.33
CA GLY A 115 -0.73 3.58 -16.76
C GLY A 115 -1.18 4.70 -17.70
N ALA A 116 -0.59 5.89 -17.57
CA ALA A 116 -0.88 7.04 -18.44
C ALA A 116 -0.30 6.89 -19.85
N GLU A 117 0.77 6.10 -20.03
CA GLU A 117 1.36 5.82 -21.36
C GLU A 117 0.54 4.83 -22.21
N ASN A 118 -0.40 4.12 -21.60
CA ASN A 118 -1.23 3.09 -22.24
C ASN A 118 -2.72 3.48 -22.42
N SER A 119 -3.07 4.76 -22.16
CA SER A 119 -4.45 5.28 -22.21
C SER A 119 -4.67 6.29 -23.34
#